data_AF-A0A6I4TY77-F1
#
_entry.id   AF-A0A6I4TY77-F1
#
_cell.length_a   1.000
_cell.length_b   1.000
_cell.length_c   1.000
_cell.angle_alpha   90.00
_cell.angle_beta   90.00
_cell.angle_gamma   90.00
#
_symmetry.space_group_name_H-M   'P 1'
#
loop_
_entity.id
_entity.type
_entity.pdbx_description
1 polymer ?
#
loop_
_entity_poly.entity_id
_entity_poly.type
_entity_poly.pdbx_seq_one_letter_code
_entity_poly.pdbx_strand_id
1 'polypeptide(L)'
;MGRPGRAPRPLHAGGRTCGGAAGRAGGVPAALGFCPKVCAPCEIDYIGWVVRTLDQIKADIAGCKAALDGLRALQGHTLDHLQRYYDVELTYTSNAIEGNTLTYRETAELIEHGITVGGKPLRDHLEAVDHYDAVQWMRETAIGGDQVSEGIVCELHRRIVLRSSPDIAGIYSNHARRIAGSPVIFPNPAKIPVLMEQFGQWLAAAPPTPEAAFDAHYRLTAIHPFSDGHGRAARLLMNLMLLRAGYVPVAVRPEDRKSYLDSLEHASLSDGDLEPFQRVMHIRLHDTLRDYVTALSEGIAPEGRHP
;
A
#
# COMPACT_ATOMS: atom_id res chain seq x y z
N MET A 1 10.22 21.51 -62.34
CA MET A 1 9.04 21.01 -63.08
C MET A 1 8.22 20.21 -62.07
N GLY A 2 6.93 20.38 -61.78
CA GLY A 2 5.82 21.19 -62.26
C GLY A 2 4.58 20.62 -61.54
N ARG A 3 3.83 21.48 -60.84
CA ARG A 3 2.56 21.28 -60.09
C ARG A 3 1.43 20.69 -60.99
N PRO A 4 0.21 20.28 -60.51
CA PRO A 4 -0.66 20.88 -59.44
C PRO A 4 -1.47 19.85 -58.61
N GLY A 5 -2.37 20.12 -57.64
CA GLY A 5 -3.04 21.32 -57.08
C GLY A 5 -4.58 21.12 -56.98
N ARG A 6 -5.20 21.56 -55.87
CA ARG A 6 -6.67 21.69 -55.52
C ARG A 6 -7.42 20.43 -55.07
N ALA A 7 -8.48 20.44 -54.23
CA ALA A 7 -9.13 21.34 -53.26
C ALA A 7 -10.33 20.56 -52.62
N PRO A 8 -11.00 21.02 -51.53
CA PRO A 8 -11.84 20.20 -50.62
C PRO A 8 -13.38 20.44 -50.75
N ARG A 9 -14.22 19.60 -50.06
CA ARG A 9 -15.59 19.85 -49.48
C ARG A 9 -16.39 18.54 -49.25
N PRO A 10 -17.55 18.50 -48.54
CA PRO A 10 -18.12 19.38 -47.50
C PRO A 10 -18.70 18.64 -46.25
N LEU A 11 -19.14 19.42 -45.25
CA LEU A 11 -20.07 19.07 -44.16
C LEU A 11 -21.53 19.06 -44.66
N HIS A 12 -22.38 18.14 -44.17
CA HIS A 12 -23.80 18.44 -43.87
C HIS A 12 -24.51 17.37 -43.02
N ALA A 13 -25.51 17.88 -42.29
CA ALA A 13 -26.38 17.31 -41.29
C ALA A 13 -27.49 16.35 -41.80
N GLY A 14 -28.12 15.64 -40.86
CA GLY A 14 -29.40 14.93 -41.00
C GLY A 14 -29.44 13.75 -40.03
N GLY A 15 -30.16 13.77 -38.91
CA GLY A 15 -31.60 14.02 -38.81
C GLY A 15 -32.34 12.70 -39.10
N ARG A 16 -32.63 11.91 -38.06
CA ARG A 16 -33.62 10.81 -38.17
C ARG A 16 -34.54 10.81 -36.96
N THR A 17 -35.79 11.08 -37.30
CA THR A 17 -36.99 11.19 -36.49
C THR A 17 -37.58 9.83 -36.13
N CYS A 18 -38.26 9.83 -34.99
CA CYS A 18 -39.06 8.74 -34.44
C CYS A 18 -40.30 8.41 -35.27
N GLY A 19 -40.60 7.12 -35.36
CA GLY A 19 -41.92 6.54 -35.59
C GLY A 19 -41.77 5.05 -35.27
N GLY A 20 -42.64 4.37 -34.54
CA GLY A 20 -43.92 4.67 -33.92
C GLY A 20 -44.47 3.31 -33.49
N ALA A 21 -45.13 3.22 -32.34
CA ALA A 21 -46.07 2.13 -32.04
C ALA A 21 -46.91 2.52 -30.83
N ALA A 22 -48.19 2.80 -31.08
CA ALA A 22 -49.22 2.97 -30.07
C ALA A 22 -49.83 1.60 -29.72
N GLY A 23 -50.07 1.36 -28.43
CA GLY A 23 -50.67 0.12 -27.93
C GLY A 23 -51.19 0.27 -26.49
N ARG A 24 -52.38 0.86 -26.40
CA ARG A 24 -53.36 1.00 -25.31
C ARG A 24 -53.22 0.22 -23.97
N ALA A 25 -53.63 0.98 -22.93
CA ALA A 25 -54.59 0.66 -21.85
C ALA A 25 -54.10 0.12 -20.49
N GLY A 26 -54.42 0.88 -19.43
CA GLY A 26 -54.79 0.33 -18.12
C GLY A 26 -54.31 1.11 -16.87
N GLY A 27 -55.22 1.84 -16.21
CA GLY A 27 -55.32 1.85 -14.73
C GLY A 27 -54.50 2.82 -13.86
N VAL A 28 -54.98 4.06 -13.70
CA VAL A 28 -55.29 4.87 -12.47
C VAL A 28 -54.84 4.32 -11.06
N PRO A 29 -54.67 5.13 -9.97
CA PRO A 29 -53.83 6.32 -9.71
C PRO A 29 -53.14 6.30 -8.29
N ALA A 30 -52.67 7.48 -7.84
CA ALA A 30 -52.44 7.95 -6.45
C ALA A 30 -51.09 7.54 -5.80
N ALA A 31 -50.14 8.47 -5.71
CA ALA A 31 -50.00 9.49 -4.67
C ALA A 31 -49.59 8.90 -3.31
N LEU A 32 -48.40 9.28 -2.83
CA LEU A 32 -48.15 9.85 -1.50
C LEU A 32 -46.66 9.82 -1.15
N GLY A 33 -46.18 10.93 -0.59
CA GLY A 33 -45.21 10.85 0.51
C GLY A 33 -43.75 11.03 0.14
N PHE A 34 -43.38 12.26 -0.22
CA PHE A 34 -42.02 12.74 0.05
C PHE A 34 -41.82 12.77 1.57
N CYS A 35 -40.94 11.91 2.11
CA CYS A 35 -40.47 11.99 3.48
C CYS A 35 -38.96 12.25 3.47
N PRO A 36 -38.49 13.47 3.78
CA PRO A 36 -37.07 13.74 3.90
C PRO A 36 -36.64 13.38 5.33
N LYS A 37 -36.17 12.14 5.52
CA LYS A 37 -35.35 11.80 6.68
C LYS A 37 -34.03 11.25 6.21
N VAL A 38 -33.08 12.18 6.11
CA VAL A 38 -31.65 11.93 6.07
C VAL A 38 -31.26 11.19 7.36
N CYS A 39 -30.82 9.95 7.23
CA CYS A 39 -30.07 9.22 8.25
C CYS A 39 -28.78 8.72 7.59
N ALA A 40 -27.63 9.27 8.02
CA ALA A 40 -26.22 8.85 7.89
C ALA A 40 -25.70 8.16 6.60
N PRO A 41 -24.47 8.48 6.14
CA PRO A 41 -24.00 8.10 4.80
C PRO A 41 -23.59 6.64 4.75
N CYS A 42 -24.44 5.80 4.18
CA CYS A 42 -23.99 4.60 3.49
C CYS A 42 -23.89 5.01 2.01
N GLU A 43 -22.69 5.37 1.55
CA GLU A 43 -22.47 5.61 0.12
C GLU A 43 -22.55 4.25 -0.60
N ILE A 44 -23.66 4.05 -1.31
CA ILE A 44 -23.90 2.91 -2.18
C ILE A 44 -23.31 3.28 -3.55
N ASP A 45 -22.32 2.52 -4.04
CA ASP A 45 -21.86 2.63 -5.44
C ASP A 45 -22.90 2.03 -6.40
N TYR A 46 -22.82 2.38 -7.69
CA TYR A 46 -23.75 2.08 -8.80
C TYR A 46 -24.11 0.59 -9.01
N ILE A 47 -23.54 -0.34 -8.24
CA ILE A 47 -23.73 -1.80 -8.31
C ILE A 47 -24.40 -2.37 -7.04
N GLY A 48 -24.75 -1.55 -6.05
CA GLY A 48 -25.54 -2.01 -4.89
C GLY A 48 -24.78 -2.84 -3.85
N TRP A 49 -23.44 -2.79 -3.86
CA TRP A 49 -22.63 -3.32 -2.76
C TRP A 49 -22.54 -2.27 -1.64
N VAL A 50 -22.77 -2.69 -0.39
CA VAL A 50 -22.52 -1.84 0.79
C VAL A 50 -21.02 -1.56 0.85
N VAL A 51 -20.61 -0.33 0.59
CA VAL A 51 -19.24 0.10 0.82
C VAL A 51 -19.03 0.11 2.33
N ARG A 52 -18.19 -0.79 2.83
CA ARG A 52 -17.88 -0.86 4.27
C ARG A 52 -17.28 0.47 4.73
N THR A 53 -17.80 1.04 5.81
CA THR A 53 -17.21 2.23 6.43
C THR A 53 -15.87 1.88 7.08
N LEU A 54 -15.00 2.88 7.30
CA LEU A 54 -13.72 2.64 7.97
C LEU A 54 -13.92 2.05 9.38
N ASP A 55 -14.96 2.48 10.10
CA ASP A 55 -15.30 1.92 11.42
C ASP A 55 -15.72 0.45 11.35
N GLN A 56 -16.47 0.06 10.31
CA GLN A 56 -16.81 -1.35 10.07
C GLN A 56 -15.56 -2.19 9.79
N ILE A 57 -14.64 -1.69 8.96
CA ILE A 57 -13.38 -2.40 8.67
C ILE A 57 -12.54 -2.56 9.94
N LYS A 58 -12.47 -1.53 10.79
CA LYS A 58 -11.76 -1.59 12.07
C LYS A 58 -12.39 -2.58 13.04
N ALA A 59 -13.72 -2.67 13.08
CA ALA A 59 -14.43 -3.67 13.87
C ALA A 59 -14.12 -5.09 13.38
N ASP A 60 -14.11 -5.32 12.07
CA ASP A 60 -13.74 -6.61 11.47
C ASP A 60 -12.28 -6.98 11.82
N ILE A 61 -11.34 -6.02 11.72
CA ILE A 61 -9.94 -6.18 12.10
C ILE A 61 -9.81 -6.59 13.58
N ALA A 62 -10.57 -5.97 14.49
CA ALA A 62 -10.54 -6.32 15.90
C ALA A 62 -11.00 -7.77 16.12
N GLY A 63 -12.04 -8.22 15.41
CA GLY A 63 -12.50 -9.60 15.43
C GLY A 63 -11.44 -10.58 14.90
N CYS A 64 -10.86 -10.31 13.73
CA CYS A 64 -9.80 -11.16 13.17
C CYS A 64 -8.55 -11.19 14.05
N LYS A 65 -8.17 -10.06 14.67
CA LYS A 65 -7.05 -10.00 15.60
C LYS A 65 -7.30 -10.90 16.82
N ALA A 66 -8.48 -10.83 17.43
CA ALA A 66 -8.82 -11.68 18.57
C ALA A 66 -8.77 -13.17 18.22
N ALA A 67 -9.26 -13.55 17.03
CA ALA A 67 -9.17 -14.92 16.53
C ALA A 67 -7.70 -15.37 16.33
N LEU A 68 -6.89 -14.51 15.70
CA LEU A 68 -5.46 -14.79 15.47
C LEU A 68 -4.69 -14.96 16.79
N ASP A 69 -4.94 -14.10 17.78
CA ASP A 69 -4.27 -14.16 19.07
C ASP A 69 -4.59 -15.49 19.80
N GLY A 70 -5.82 -16.01 19.65
CA GLY A 70 -6.20 -17.33 20.17
C GLY A 70 -5.50 -18.51 19.46
N LEU A 71 -5.28 -18.41 18.15
CA LEU A 71 -4.65 -19.46 17.34
C LEU A 71 -3.13 -19.51 17.48
N ARG A 72 -2.47 -18.35 17.63
CA ARG A 72 -1.00 -18.24 17.76
C ARG A 72 -0.43 -19.06 18.91
N ALA A 73 -1.19 -19.24 19.99
CA ALA A 73 -0.77 -20.04 21.14
C ALA A 73 -0.65 -21.55 20.85
N LEU A 74 -1.19 -22.02 19.72
CA LEU A 74 -1.43 -23.44 19.48
C LEU A 74 -0.64 -24.04 18.30
N GLN A 75 0.05 -23.23 17.47
CA GLN A 75 0.55 -23.69 16.16
C GLN A 75 1.92 -23.11 15.75
N GLY A 76 2.99 -23.45 16.47
CA GLY A 76 4.35 -22.94 16.19
C GLY A 76 4.84 -23.19 14.75
N HIS A 77 4.81 -24.44 14.27
CA HIS A 77 5.37 -24.77 12.94
C HIS A 77 4.59 -24.15 11.77
N THR A 78 3.26 -24.13 11.82
CA THR A 78 2.43 -23.50 10.77
C THR A 78 2.66 -21.99 10.72
N LEU A 79 2.85 -21.38 11.90
CA LEU A 79 3.15 -19.95 12.01
C LEU A 79 4.51 -19.60 11.38
N ASP A 80 5.54 -20.42 11.59
CA ASP A 80 6.88 -20.20 11.01
C ASP A 80 6.83 -20.24 9.47
N HIS A 81 6.14 -21.24 8.90
CA HIS A 81 5.99 -21.36 7.45
C HIS A 81 5.22 -20.16 6.86
N LEU A 82 4.16 -19.74 7.54
CA LEU A 82 3.38 -18.58 7.14
C LEU A 82 4.20 -17.29 7.19
N GLN A 83 4.99 -17.09 8.24
CA GLN A 83 5.89 -15.94 8.35
C GLN A 83 6.88 -15.89 7.19
N ARG A 84 7.48 -17.04 6.84
CA ARG A 84 8.43 -17.11 5.72
C ARG A 84 7.78 -16.78 4.38
N TYR A 85 6.56 -17.27 4.13
CA TYR A 85 5.78 -16.91 2.95
C TYR A 85 5.58 -15.39 2.86
N TYR A 86 5.16 -14.75 3.95
CA TYR A 86 4.95 -13.30 3.98
C TYR A 86 6.24 -12.48 3.89
N ASP A 87 7.40 -13.01 4.30
CA ASP A 87 8.69 -12.33 4.13
C ASP A 87 9.10 -12.23 2.66
N VAL A 88 8.88 -13.31 1.91
CA VAL A 88 9.09 -13.31 0.46
C VAL A 88 8.05 -12.40 -0.22
N GLU A 89 6.78 -12.45 0.19
CA GLU A 89 5.73 -11.56 -0.34
C GLU A 89 6.07 -10.09 -0.12
N LEU A 90 6.42 -9.68 1.11
CA LEU A 90 6.84 -8.32 1.44
C LEU A 90 8.01 -7.87 0.56
N THR A 91 8.99 -8.75 0.35
CA THR A 91 10.18 -8.45 -0.43
C THR A 91 9.87 -8.27 -1.91
N TYR A 92 9.10 -9.19 -2.48
CA TYR A 92 8.67 -9.09 -3.87
C TYR A 92 7.81 -7.84 -4.10
N THR A 93 6.72 -7.66 -3.36
CA THR A 93 5.76 -6.61 -3.69
C THR A 93 6.29 -5.22 -3.41
N SER A 94 7.08 -5.05 -2.34
CA SER A 94 7.70 -3.76 -2.00
C SER A 94 8.69 -3.30 -3.07
N ASN A 95 9.46 -4.22 -3.67
CA ASN A 95 10.36 -3.89 -4.77
C ASN A 95 9.60 -3.72 -6.10
N ALA A 96 8.59 -4.54 -6.37
CA ALA A 96 7.78 -4.44 -7.59
C ALA A 96 7.04 -3.09 -7.72
N ILE A 97 6.57 -2.51 -6.60
CA ILE A 97 5.95 -1.18 -6.58
C ILE A 97 6.91 -0.09 -7.08
N GLU A 98 8.21 -0.24 -6.79
CA GLU A 98 9.27 0.69 -7.18
C GLU A 98 9.86 0.36 -8.57
N GLY A 99 9.34 -0.66 -9.27
CA GLY A 99 9.72 -1.00 -10.64
C GLY A 99 10.76 -2.10 -10.80
N ASN A 100 11.09 -2.82 -9.73
CA ASN A 100 11.91 -4.03 -9.82
C ASN A 100 11.21 -5.09 -10.70
N THR A 101 11.97 -5.78 -11.53
CA THR A 101 11.43 -6.65 -12.59
C THR A 101 11.41 -8.13 -12.24
N LEU A 102 11.93 -8.54 -11.07
CA LEU A 102 11.86 -9.93 -10.62
C LEU A 102 10.40 -10.32 -10.36
N THR A 103 10.02 -11.52 -10.80
CA THR A 103 8.74 -12.14 -10.44
C THR A 103 8.78 -12.65 -8.99
N TYR A 104 7.61 -13.01 -8.44
CA TYR A 104 7.53 -13.60 -7.11
C TYR A 104 8.39 -14.89 -7.01
N ARG A 105 8.28 -15.78 -8.00
CA ARG A 105 9.05 -17.03 -8.05
C ARG A 105 10.55 -16.78 -8.13
N GLU A 106 10.97 -15.87 -9.00
CA GLU A 106 12.38 -15.47 -9.14
C GLU A 106 12.93 -14.87 -7.83
N THR A 107 12.13 -14.06 -7.14
CA THR A 107 12.46 -13.49 -5.83
C THR A 107 12.60 -14.60 -4.76
N ALA A 108 11.69 -15.58 -4.75
CA ALA A 108 11.75 -16.72 -3.85
C ALA A 108 13.00 -17.58 -4.11
N GLU A 109 13.29 -17.94 -5.36
CA GLU A 109 14.47 -18.74 -5.74
C GLU A 109 15.79 -18.02 -5.35
N LEU A 110 15.84 -16.70 -5.53
CA LEU A 110 16.98 -15.89 -5.11
C LEU A 110 17.18 -15.90 -3.59
N ILE A 111 16.12 -15.66 -2.82
CA ILE A 111 16.19 -15.55 -1.36
C ILE A 111 16.43 -16.91 -0.70
N GLU A 112 15.78 -17.95 -1.18
CA GLU A 112 15.79 -19.27 -0.54
C GLU A 112 16.98 -20.13 -0.95
N HIS A 113 17.47 -19.95 -2.18
CA HIS A 113 18.50 -20.82 -2.75
C HIS A 113 19.73 -20.07 -3.26
N GLY A 114 19.73 -18.73 -3.21
CA GLY A 114 20.84 -17.93 -3.74
C GLY A 114 20.98 -18.02 -5.27
N ILE A 115 19.91 -18.41 -5.97
CA ILE A 115 19.94 -18.61 -7.42
C ILE A 115 19.67 -17.27 -8.11
N THR A 116 20.66 -16.78 -8.87
CA THR A 116 20.49 -15.58 -9.71
C THR A 116 19.73 -15.90 -10.98
N VAL A 117 18.96 -14.91 -11.47
CA VAL A 117 18.10 -15.05 -12.64
C VAL A 117 18.73 -14.41 -13.86
N GLY A 118 18.87 -15.21 -14.92
CA GLY A 118 19.42 -14.73 -16.20
C GLY A 118 18.53 -13.67 -16.85
N GLY A 119 19.15 -12.64 -17.44
CA GLY A 119 18.45 -11.61 -18.21
C GLY A 119 17.81 -10.48 -17.38
N LYS A 120 17.98 -10.49 -16.05
CA LYS A 120 17.50 -9.44 -15.15
C LYS A 120 18.66 -8.55 -14.67
N PRO A 121 18.44 -7.25 -14.38
CA PRO A 121 19.49 -6.37 -13.88
C PRO A 121 20.10 -6.89 -12.57
N LEU A 122 21.41 -6.70 -12.39
CA LEU A 122 22.07 -7.03 -11.11
C LEU A 122 21.46 -6.23 -9.95
N ARG A 123 21.11 -4.97 -10.19
CA ARG A 123 20.47 -4.10 -9.20
C ARG A 123 19.20 -4.73 -8.62
N ASP A 124 18.35 -5.32 -9.46
CA ASP A 124 17.10 -5.93 -9.03
C ASP A 124 17.32 -7.06 -8.02
N HIS A 125 18.37 -7.87 -8.23
CA HIS A 125 18.76 -8.93 -7.30
C HIS A 125 19.29 -8.36 -5.98
N LEU A 126 20.13 -7.33 -6.05
CA LEU A 126 20.69 -6.70 -4.85
C LEU A 126 19.58 -6.03 -4.01
N GLU A 127 18.61 -5.38 -4.65
CA GLU A 127 17.45 -4.80 -3.96
C GLU A 127 16.56 -5.85 -3.30
N ALA A 128 16.38 -7.02 -3.93
CA ALA A 128 15.65 -8.13 -3.32
C ALA A 128 16.38 -8.68 -2.08
N VAL A 129 17.69 -8.88 -2.17
CA VAL A 129 18.52 -9.35 -1.04
C VAL A 129 18.55 -8.32 0.09
N ASP A 130 18.81 -7.05 -0.23
CA ASP A 130 18.83 -5.95 0.76
C ASP A 130 17.50 -5.82 1.49
N HIS A 131 16.38 -5.87 0.75
CA HIS A 131 15.06 -5.77 1.35
C HIS A 131 14.72 -7.00 2.21
N TYR A 132 15.08 -8.21 1.78
CA TYR A 132 14.86 -9.41 2.60
C TYR A 132 15.64 -9.36 3.92
N ASP A 133 16.92 -8.96 3.87
CA ASP A 133 17.73 -8.75 5.08
C ASP A 133 17.13 -7.68 5.99
N ALA A 134 16.56 -6.62 5.42
CA ALA A 134 15.86 -5.59 6.17
C ALA A 134 14.56 -6.11 6.81
N VAL A 135 13.82 -7.01 6.15
CA VAL A 135 12.64 -7.68 6.72
C VAL A 135 13.03 -8.55 7.93
N GLN A 136 14.11 -9.32 7.82
CA GLN A 136 14.59 -10.15 8.94
C GLN A 136 14.97 -9.27 10.14
N TRP A 137 15.73 -8.20 9.89
CA TRP A 137 16.11 -7.26 10.94
C TRP A 137 14.91 -6.53 11.55
N MET A 138 13.91 -6.16 10.75
CA MET A 138 12.66 -5.58 11.22
C MET A 138 11.95 -6.52 12.20
N ARG A 139 11.90 -7.83 11.92
CA ARG A 139 11.30 -8.82 12.83
C ARG A 139 12.07 -8.94 14.14
N GLU A 140 13.40 -9.03 14.08
CA GLU A 140 14.26 -9.04 15.28
C GLU A 140 14.04 -7.78 16.12
N THR A 141 13.98 -6.62 15.47
CA THR A 141 13.76 -5.32 16.12
C THR A 141 12.35 -5.20 16.71
N ALA A 142 11.36 -5.87 16.12
CA ALA A 142 9.99 -5.90 16.64
C ALA A 142 9.88 -6.67 17.96
N ILE A 143 10.74 -7.66 18.19
CA ILE A 143 10.83 -8.41 19.46
C ILE A 143 11.51 -7.56 20.55
N GLY A 144 12.41 -6.66 20.16
CA GLY A 144 13.08 -5.72 21.07
C GLY A 144 12.12 -4.69 21.69
N GLY A 145 12.51 -4.14 22.85
CA GLY A 145 11.70 -3.18 23.61
C GLY A 145 11.98 -1.69 23.34
N ASP A 146 12.97 -1.36 22.48
CA ASP A 146 13.34 0.02 22.22
C ASP A 146 12.23 0.79 21.52
N GLN A 147 12.00 2.06 21.85
CA GLN A 147 11.03 2.90 21.14
C GLN A 147 11.41 3.08 19.67
N VAL A 148 10.41 3.17 18.78
CA VAL A 148 10.66 3.51 17.38
C VAL A 148 11.18 4.95 17.31
N SER A 149 12.30 5.17 16.63
CA SER A 149 12.99 6.47 16.59
C SER A 149 13.52 6.78 15.18
N GLU A 150 13.99 8.01 14.98
CA GLU A 150 14.70 8.43 13.75
C GLU A 150 15.86 7.48 13.42
N GLY A 151 16.61 7.03 14.43
CA GLY A 151 17.72 6.09 14.25
C GLY A 151 17.28 4.76 13.64
N ILE A 152 16.13 4.23 14.05
CA ILE A 152 15.55 3.01 13.45
C ILE A 152 15.16 3.26 11.99
N VAL A 153 14.61 4.45 11.66
CA VAL A 153 14.27 4.79 10.28
C VAL A 153 15.52 4.85 9.39
N CYS A 154 16.59 5.49 9.88
CA CYS A 154 17.86 5.56 9.17
C CYS A 154 18.51 4.19 9.01
N GLU A 155 18.43 3.32 10.03
CA GLU A 155 18.96 1.95 9.97
C GLU A 155 18.16 1.05 9.00
N LEU A 156 16.82 1.15 9.00
CA LEU A 156 15.98 0.51 7.98
C LEU A 156 16.42 0.93 6.58
N HIS A 157 16.53 2.24 6.35
CA HIS A 157 16.97 2.75 5.05
C HIS A 157 18.36 2.25 4.68
N ARG A 158 19.32 2.28 5.62
CA ARG A 158 20.69 1.77 5.40
C ARG A 158 20.68 0.33 4.91
N ARG A 159 19.84 -0.53 5.48
CA ARG A 159 19.72 -1.95 5.10
C ARG A 159 19.08 -2.14 3.73
N ILE A 160 18.02 -1.37 3.44
CA ILE A 160 17.28 -1.45 2.17
C ILE A 160 18.14 -1.15 0.94
N VAL A 161 19.19 -0.33 1.10
CA VAL A 161 20.04 0.11 -0.01
C VAL A 161 21.50 -0.33 0.14
N LEU A 162 21.80 -1.21 1.10
CA LEU A 162 23.16 -1.52 1.53
C LEU A 162 24.08 -1.98 0.39
N ARG A 163 23.59 -2.85 -0.49
CA ARG A 163 24.34 -3.41 -1.62
C ARG A 163 23.95 -2.74 -2.94
N SER A 164 22.67 -2.43 -3.07
CA SER A 164 22.09 -1.84 -4.29
C SER A 164 22.47 -0.38 -4.50
N SER A 165 22.71 0.41 -3.45
CA SER A 165 23.12 1.83 -3.51
C SER A 165 23.85 2.26 -2.22
N PRO A 166 25.07 1.75 -1.94
CA PRO A 166 25.78 1.96 -0.67
C PRO A 166 26.07 3.43 -0.34
N ASP A 167 26.29 4.28 -1.35
CA ASP A 167 26.68 5.69 -1.17
C ASP A 167 25.60 6.55 -0.51
N ILE A 168 24.35 6.08 -0.49
CA ILE A 168 23.21 6.79 0.10
C ILE A 168 22.69 6.12 1.37
N ALA A 169 23.29 5.00 1.81
CA ALA A 169 22.74 4.15 2.86
C ALA A 169 22.64 4.87 4.21
N GLY A 170 21.40 5.10 4.67
CA GLY A 170 21.12 5.82 5.92
C GLY A 170 21.40 7.34 5.88
N ILE A 171 21.65 7.91 4.70
CA ILE A 171 22.07 9.32 4.56
C ILE A 171 20.94 10.16 3.96
N TYR A 172 20.66 11.32 4.57
CA TYR A 172 19.66 12.26 4.05
C TYR A 172 20.11 12.91 2.75
N SER A 173 19.14 13.07 1.84
CA SER A 173 19.33 13.76 0.58
C SER A 173 19.54 15.25 0.82
N ASN A 174 20.51 15.83 0.13
CA ASN A 174 20.73 17.28 0.01
C ASN A 174 20.09 17.87 -1.27
N HIS A 175 19.42 17.06 -2.09
CA HIS A 175 18.79 17.47 -3.34
C HIS A 175 17.26 17.53 -3.22
N ALA A 176 16.68 18.58 -3.81
CA ALA A 176 15.23 18.72 -3.92
C ALA A 176 14.67 17.63 -4.85
N ARG A 177 13.49 17.10 -4.51
CA ARG A 177 12.88 15.96 -5.19
C ARG A 177 11.53 16.33 -5.78
N ARG A 178 11.19 15.63 -6.85
CA ARG A 178 9.86 15.64 -7.47
C ARG A 178 9.55 14.24 -7.99
N ILE A 179 8.29 13.86 -7.93
CA ILE A 179 7.79 12.66 -8.63
C ILE A 179 7.38 13.08 -10.04
N ALA A 180 7.91 12.40 -11.06
CA ALA A 180 7.53 12.66 -12.44
C ALA A 180 6.02 12.39 -12.62
N GLY A 181 5.29 13.38 -13.16
CA GLY A 181 3.85 13.28 -13.39
C GLY A 181 2.97 13.58 -12.17
N SER A 182 3.56 13.87 -11.00
CA SER A 182 2.81 14.26 -9.80
C SER A 182 2.99 15.75 -9.50
N PRO A 183 1.93 16.46 -9.06
CA PRO A 183 2.04 17.85 -8.61
C PRO A 183 2.64 17.99 -7.20
N VAL A 184 2.84 16.89 -6.46
CA VAL A 184 3.37 16.91 -5.08
C VAL A 184 4.74 17.59 -5.00
N ILE A 185 4.89 18.45 -3.99
CA ILE A 185 6.13 19.18 -3.71
C ILE A 185 6.65 18.71 -2.34
N PHE A 186 7.86 18.15 -2.35
CA PHE A 186 8.52 17.73 -1.11
C PHE A 186 9.17 18.90 -0.37
N PRO A 187 9.44 18.74 0.94
CA PRO A 187 10.16 19.74 1.72
C PRO A 187 11.52 20.12 1.12
N ASN A 188 11.96 21.34 1.42
CA ASN A 188 13.33 21.76 1.11
C ASN A 188 14.33 20.84 1.85
N PRO A 189 15.38 20.32 1.19
CA PRO A 189 16.37 19.45 1.81
C PRO A 189 16.99 19.99 3.10
N ALA A 190 17.18 21.31 3.20
CA ALA A 190 17.71 21.96 4.40
C ALA A 190 16.80 21.78 5.64
N LYS A 191 15.51 21.46 5.44
CA LYS A 191 14.55 21.20 6.52
C LYS A 191 14.48 19.73 6.92
N ILE A 192 15.02 18.80 6.12
CA ILE A 192 14.92 17.36 6.37
C ILE A 192 15.41 16.95 7.76
N PRO A 193 16.59 17.40 8.25
CA PRO A 193 17.07 16.99 9.57
C PRO A 193 16.09 17.35 10.69
N VAL A 194 15.55 18.57 10.68
CA VAL A 194 14.58 19.02 11.70
C VAL A 194 13.25 18.28 11.58
N LEU A 195 12.78 18.00 10.36
CA LEU A 195 11.55 17.24 10.14
C LEU A 195 11.69 15.79 10.60
N MET A 196 12.85 15.17 10.38
CA MET A 196 13.14 13.82 10.82
C MET A 196 13.29 13.72 12.34
N GLU A 197 13.89 14.72 12.98
CA GLU A 197 13.95 14.82 14.44
C GLU A 197 12.54 14.89 15.05
N GLN A 198 11.69 15.78 14.52
CA GLN A 198 10.29 15.91 14.94
C GLN A 198 9.50 14.62 14.69
N PHE A 199 9.75 13.96 13.56
CA PHE A 199 9.15 12.67 13.25
C PHE A 199 9.60 11.58 14.22
N GLY A 200 10.88 11.54 14.59
CA GLY A 200 11.43 10.64 15.60
C GLY A 200 10.78 10.83 16.97
N GLN A 201 10.57 12.08 17.39
CA GLN A 201 9.85 12.39 18.63
C GLN A 201 8.39 11.92 18.59
N TRP A 202 7.71 12.13 17.46
CA TRP A 202 6.35 11.63 17.26
C TRP A 202 6.29 10.11 17.27
N LEU A 203 7.25 9.42 16.63
CA LEU A 203 7.34 7.95 16.62
C LEU A 203 7.47 7.37 18.04
N ALA A 204 8.27 8.01 18.89
CA ALA A 204 8.46 7.58 20.28
C ALA A 204 7.17 7.72 21.13
N ALA A 205 6.28 8.64 20.76
CA ALA A 205 5.01 8.89 21.44
C ALA A 205 3.79 8.23 20.76
N ALA A 206 3.97 7.64 19.57
CA ALA A 206 2.88 7.10 18.78
C ALA A 206 2.23 5.89 19.49
N PRO A 207 0.88 5.81 19.52
CA PRO A 207 0.21 4.67 20.13
C PRO A 207 0.40 3.41 19.29
N PRO A 208 0.37 2.20 19.89
CA PRO A 208 0.55 0.95 19.18
C PRO A 208 -0.75 0.54 18.46
N THR A 209 -1.15 1.29 17.43
CA THR A 209 -2.35 1.00 16.63
C THR A 209 -2.03 0.96 15.13
N PRO A 210 -2.85 0.27 14.32
CA PRO A 210 -2.72 0.30 12.86
C PRO A 210 -2.75 1.70 12.28
N GLU A 211 -3.63 2.57 12.79
CA GLU A 211 -3.75 3.96 12.32
C GLU A 211 -2.43 4.72 12.47
N ALA A 212 -1.76 4.57 13.62
CA ALA A 212 -0.48 5.20 13.88
C ALA A 212 0.64 4.61 13.00
N ALA A 213 0.63 3.30 12.74
CA ALA A 213 1.57 2.68 11.81
C ALA A 213 1.39 3.21 10.38
N PHE A 214 0.16 3.42 9.94
CA PHE A 214 -0.16 4.00 8.64
C PHE A 214 0.16 5.50 8.59
N ASP A 215 -0.07 6.26 9.66
CA ASP A 215 0.35 7.67 9.72
C ASP A 215 1.88 7.78 9.67
N ALA A 216 2.61 6.89 10.35
CA ALA A 216 4.08 6.83 10.28
C ALA A 216 4.59 6.60 8.86
N HIS A 217 3.96 5.68 8.13
CA HIS A 217 4.22 5.45 6.72
C HIS A 217 4.09 6.75 5.91
N TYR A 218 2.91 7.38 6.00
CA TYR A 218 2.63 8.61 5.25
C TYR A 218 3.63 9.71 5.59
N ARG A 219 3.86 10.00 6.88
CA ARG A 219 4.79 11.04 7.35
C ARG A 219 6.18 10.85 6.76
N LEU A 220 6.72 9.62 6.77
CA LEU A 220 8.04 9.37 6.18
C LEU A 220 8.04 9.62 4.67
N THR A 221 7.02 9.16 3.95
CA THR A 221 6.92 9.39 2.50
C THR A 221 6.72 10.86 2.12
N ALA A 222 6.04 11.63 2.98
CA ALA A 222 5.82 13.07 2.80
C ALA A 222 7.06 13.91 3.13
N ILE A 223 7.86 13.51 4.13
CA ILE A 223 9.17 14.13 4.40
C ILE A 223 10.15 13.81 3.29
N HIS A 224 10.11 12.58 2.78
CA HIS A 224 10.93 12.08 1.67
C HIS A 224 12.45 12.28 1.88
N PRO A 225 13.01 11.79 3.01
CA PRO A 225 14.32 12.24 3.48
C PRO A 225 15.52 11.69 2.70
N PHE A 226 15.38 10.56 2.00
CA PHE A 226 16.49 9.81 1.40
C PHE A 226 16.52 9.92 -0.12
N SER A 227 17.71 9.76 -0.73
CA SER A 227 17.95 9.84 -2.18
C SER A 227 17.15 8.82 -3.03
N ASP A 228 16.88 7.65 -2.47
CA ASP A 228 16.03 6.58 -3.03
C ASP A 228 15.53 5.74 -1.83
N GLY A 229 14.69 4.73 -2.04
CA GLY A 229 14.36 3.74 -1.01
C GLY A 229 13.35 4.19 0.05
N HIS A 230 12.84 5.44 0.00
CA HIS A 230 11.89 5.97 0.98
C HIS A 230 10.58 5.17 1.06
N GLY A 231 10.05 4.69 -0.08
CA GLY A 231 8.82 3.90 -0.11
C GLY A 231 9.01 2.54 0.57
N ARG A 232 10.13 1.87 0.27
CA ARG A 232 10.53 0.61 0.91
C ARG A 232 10.73 0.81 2.42
N ALA A 233 11.40 1.89 2.82
CA ALA A 233 11.63 2.23 4.24
C ALA A 233 10.32 2.51 4.98
N ALA A 234 9.38 3.25 4.36
CA ALA A 234 8.08 3.54 4.95
C ALA A 234 7.23 2.28 5.16
N ARG A 235 7.23 1.36 4.19
CA ARG A 235 6.52 0.07 4.31
C ARG A 235 7.12 -0.82 5.40
N LEU A 236 8.44 -0.87 5.55
CA LEU A 236 9.06 -1.62 6.66
C LEU A 236 8.85 -0.93 8.02
N LEU A 237 8.91 0.40 8.10
CA LEU A 237 8.61 1.13 9.34
C LEU A 237 7.18 0.88 9.82
N MET A 238 6.22 0.96 8.90
CA MET A 238 4.82 0.62 9.16
C MET A 238 4.69 -0.81 9.71
N ASN A 239 5.33 -1.77 9.06
CA ASN A 239 5.25 -3.17 9.46
C ASN A 239 5.94 -3.44 10.81
N LEU A 240 7.03 -2.73 11.12
CA LEU A 240 7.64 -2.76 12.46
C LEU A 240 6.64 -2.32 13.54
N MET A 241 5.93 -1.22 13.31
CA MET A 241 4.94 -0.71 14.25
C MET A 241 3.74 -1.65 14.38
N LEU A 242 3.25 -2.23 13.27
CA LEU A 242 2.18 -3.25 13.30
C LEU A 242 2.59 -4.47 14.11
N LEU A 243 3.80 -5.00 13.89
CA LEU A 243 4.31 -6.15 14.64
C LEU A 243 4.38 -5.86 16.14
N ARG A 244 4.87 -4.69 16.54
CA ARG A 244 4.94 -4.28 17.95
C ARG A 244 3.56 -4.06 18.58
N ALA A 245 2.57 -3.68 17.79
CA ALA A 245 1.18 -3.62 18.19
C ALA A 245 0.47 -5.00 18.20
N GLY A 246 1.19 -6.08 17.91
CA GLY A 246 0.68 -7.46 17.91
C GLY A 246 -0.14 -7.83 16.68
N TYR A 247 -0.05 -7.04 15.60
CA TYR A 247 -0.66 -7.35 14.31
C TYR A 247 0.28 -8.20 13.44
N VAL A 248 -0.12 -8.44 12.20
CA VAL A 248 0.70 -9.11 11.17
C VAL A 248 1.27 -8.06 10.22
N PRO A 249 2.43 -8.32 9.58
CA PRO A 249 2.92 -7.46 8.50
C PRO A 249 1.94 -7.42 7.34
N VAL A 250 1.85 -6.28 6.66
CA VAL A 250 0.97 -6.03 5.53
C VAL A 250 1.81 -5.74 4.28
N ALA A 251 1.50 -6.45 3.21
CA ALA A 251 2.03 -6.18 1.88
C ALA A 251 1.03 -5.32 1.08
N VAL A 252 1.54 -4.27 0.43
CA VAL A 252 0.85 -3.61 -0.68
C VAL A 252 1.18 -4.42 -1.92
N ARG A 253 0.18 -5.01 -2.57
CA ARG A 253 0.40 -5.87 -3.74
C ARG A 253 0.40 -5.06 -5.03
N PRO A 254 0.98 -5.56 -6.14
CA PRO A 254 1.02 -4.86 -7.42
C PRO A 254 -0.37 -4.41 -7.92
N GLU A 255 -1.42 -5.21 -7.68
CA GLU A 255 -2.81 -4.87 -8.01
C GLU A 255 -3.34 -3.65 -7.25
N ASP A 256 -2.84 -3.41 -6.03
CA ASP A 256 -3.21 -2.28 -5.18
C ASP A 256 -2.34 -1.04 -5.42
N ARG A 257 -1.30 -1.16 -6.28
CA ARG A 257 -0.32 -0.08 -6.48
C ARG A 257 -0.97 1.24 -6.85
N LYS A 258 -1.99 1.20 -7.72
CA LYS A 258 -2.66 2.43 -8.17
C LYS A 258 -3.42 3.10 -7.03
N SER A 259 -4.30 2.38 -6.33
CA SER A 259 -5.07 2.94 -5.20
C SER A 259 -4.17 3.42 -4.06
N TYR A 260 -3.09 2.69 -3.78
CA TYR A 260 -2.08 3.07 -2.81
C TYR A 260 -1.36 4.37 -3.18
N LEU A 261 -0.89 4.53 -4.42
CA LEU A 261 -0.20 5.76 -4.84
C LEU A 261 -1.16 6.95 -4.96
N ASP A 262 -2.35 6.74 -5.53
CA ASP A 262 -3.37 7.78 -5.68
C ASP A 262 -3.81 8.33 -4.31
N SER A 263 -3.92 7.46 -3.29
CA SER A 263 -4.29 7.90 -1.93
C SER A 263 -3.18 8.65 -1.18
N LEU A 264 -1.90 8.32 -1.42
CA LEU A 264 -0.76 9.09 -0.90
C LEU A 264 -0.67 10.48 -1.56
N GLU A 265 -0.91 10.55 -2.86
CA GLU A 265 -0.98 11.81 -3.59
C GLU A 265 -2.13 12.68 -3.09
N HIS A 266 -3.33 12.10 -2.91
CA HIS A 266 -4.47 12.80 -2.31
C HIS A 266 -4.12 13.40 -0.96
N ALA A 267 -3.57 12.60 -0.03
CA ALA A 267 -3.18 13.09 1.28
C ALA A 267 -2.17 14.25 1.21
N SER A 268 -1.24 14.20 0.24
CA SER A 268 -0.23 15.23 0.02
C SER A 268 -0.80 16.54 -0.57
N LEU A 269 -1.93 16.47 -1.28
CA LEU A 269 -2.56 17.62 -1.95
C LEU A 269 -3.79 18.17 -1.21
N SER A 270 -4.33 17.41 -0.26
CA SER A 270 -5.56 17.72 0.48
C SER A 270 -5.28 17.97 1.96
N ASP A 271 -4.28 18.80 2.27
CA ASP A 271 -3.91 19.23 3.64
C ASP A 271 -3.73 18.07 4.65
N GLY A 272 -3.27 16.91 4.20
CA GLY A 272 -3.08 15.74 5.06
C GLY A 272 -4.35 14.94 5.34
N ASP A 273 -5.37 15.00 4.46
CA ASP A 273 -6.50 14.09 4.50
C ASP A 273 -6.05 12.65 4.23
N LEU A 274 -5.88 11.89 5.31
CA LEU A 274 -5.41 10.52 5.28
C LEU A 274 -6.52 9.48 5.15
N GLU A 275 -7.80 9.86 5.11
CA GLU A 275 -8.89 8.89 5.10
C GLU A 275 -8.76 7.86 3.95
N PRO A 276 -8.50 8.27 2.69
CA PRO A 276 -8.39 7.31 1.60
C PRO A 276 -7.21 6.36 1.78
N PHE A 277 -6.07 6.88 2.26
CA PHE A 277 -4.88 6.07 2.50
C PHE A 277 -5.09 5.09 3.66
N GLN A 278 -5.66 5.58 4.77
CA GLN A 278 -6.03 4.76 5.93
C GLN A 278 -6.98 3.65 5.51
N ARG A 279 -7.99 3.94 4.69
CA ARG A 279 -8.93 2.95 4.17
C ARG A 279 -8.25 1.85 3.36
N VAL A 280 -7.39 2.22 2.38
CA VAL A 280 -6.63 1.24 1.59
C VAL A 280 -5.83 0.32 2.51
N MET A 281 -5.09 0.89 3.46
CA MET A 281 -4.21 0.11 4.34
C MET A 281 -4.97 -0.73 5.36
N HIS A 282 -6.12 -0.27 5.87
CA HIS A 282 -6.98 -1.07 6.74
C HIS A 282 -7.61 -2.25 5.98
N ILE A 283 -8.03 -2.07 4.74
CA ILE A 283 -8.52 -3.19 3.90
C ILE A 283 -7.42 -4.24 3.72
N ARG A 284 -6.18 -3.80 3.40
CA ARG A 284 -5.04 -4.72 3.27
C ARG A 284 -4.71 -5.45 4.58
N LEU A 285 -4.78 -4.77 5.72
CA LEU A 285 -4.58 -5.38 7.04
C LEU A 285 -5.67 -6.41 7.35
N HIS A 286 -6.94 -6.05 7.13
CA HIS A 286 -8.07 -6.96 7.30
C HIS A 286 -7.89 -8.24 6.48
N ASP A 287 -7.60 -8.10 5.19
CA ASP A 287 -7.45 -9.24 4.29
C ASP A 287 -6.27 -10.13 4.69
N THR A 288 -5.15 -9.52 5.08
CA THR A 288 -3.98 -10.27 5.57
C THR A 288 -4.31 -11.01 6.88
N LEU A 289 -4.97 -10.36 7.85
CA LEU A 289 -5.38 -11.02 9.09
C LEU A 289 -6.32 -12.19 8.83
N ARG A 290 -7.28 -12.04 7.91
CA ARG A 290 -8.19 -13.11 7.52
C ARG A 290 -7.41 -14.28 6.93
N ASP A 291 -6.48 -14.01 6.02
CA ASP A 291 -5.66 -15.06 5.41
C ASP A 291 -4.84 -15.82 6.47
N TYR A 292 -4.29 -15.13 7.48
CA TYR A 292 -3.65 -15.76 8.64
C TYR A 292 -4.61 -16.63 9.46
N VAL A 293 -5.79 -16.10 9.79
CA VAL A 293 -6.80 -16.82 10.59
C VAL A 293 -7.27 -18.08 9.86
N THR A 294 -7.56 -17.98 8.56
CA THR A 294 -7.95 -19.13 7.73
C THR A 294 -6.84 -20.17 7.70
N ALA A 295 -5.61 -19.76 7.39
CA ALA A 295 -4.47 -20.67 7.27
C ALA A 295 -4.19 -21.45 8.57
N LEU A 296 -4.24 -20.75 9.71
CA LEU A 296 -4.05 -21.38 11.02
C LEU A 296 -5.27 -22.23 11.42
N SER A 297 -6.49 -21.83 11.08
CA SER A 297 -7.68 -22.64 11.40
C SER A 297 -7.72 -23.95 10.62
N GLU A 298 -7.26 -23.94 9.38
CA GLU A 298 -7.24 -25.12 8.50
C GLU A 298 -5.97 -25.95 8.63
N GLY A 299 -4.90 -25.39 9.22
CA GLY A 299 -3.57 -26.00 9.27
C GLY A 299 -2.87 -26.04 7.90
N ILE A 300 -3.31 -25.20 6.96
CA ILE A 300 -2.83 -25.14 5.58
C ILE A 300 -2.26 -23.74 5.34
N ALA A 301 -1.01 -23.63 4.88
CA ALA A 301 -0.47 -22.34 4.47
C ALA A 301 -1.23 -21.82 3.24
N PRO A 302 -1.49 -20.51 3.11
CA PRO A 302 -2.25 -19.97 2.00
C PRO A 302 -1.57 -20.35 0.67
N GLU A 303 -2.29 -21.08 -0.18
CA GLU A 303 -1.84 -21.31 -1.56
C GLU A 303 -1.80 -19.95 -2.27
N GLY A 304 -0.61 -19.57 -2.75
CA GLY A 304 -0.37 -18.27 -3.36
C GLY A 304 -1.39 -17.98 -4.44
N ARG A 305 -2.30 -17.02 -4.20
CA ARG A 305 -3.08 -16.39 -5.27
C ARG A 305 -2.12 -15.50 -6.05
N HIS A 306 -1.44 -16.10 -7.02
CA HIS A 306 -0.63 -15.35 -7.97
C HIS A 306 -1.41 -15.20 -9.28
N PRO A 307 -1.44 -13.99 -9.88
CA PRO A 307 -2.04 -13.75 -11.19
C PRO A 307 -1.31 -14.49 -12.32
#